data_AF-A0A957PMG8-F1
#
_entry.id   AF-A0A957PMG8-F1
#
_cell.length_a   1.000
_cell.length_b   1.000
_cell.length_c   1.000
_cell.angle_alpha   90.00
_cell.angle_beta   90.00
_cell.angle_gamma   90.00
#
_symmetry.space_group_name_H-M   'P 1'
#
loop_
_entity.id
_entity.type
_entity.pdbx_description
1 polymer ?
#
loop_
_entity_poly.entity_id
_entity_poly.type
_entity_poly.pdbx_seq_one_letter_code
_entity_poly.pdbx_strand_id
1 'polypeptide(L)'
;MTKKRNLRGPEQLSRRQFLQIGGAGLSAAAFMAACAVPAEPGAAPATGDSTASEPTSGGTLHLMGHQEVAGLSPDDTGPSVQATMILAIHNSLLMADKDLVTQPQLAESYEVA
;
A
#
# COMPACT_ATOMS: atom_id res chain seq x y z
N MET A 1 33.03 -38.24 -44.71
CA MET A 1 33.32 -37.78 -43.33
C MET A 1 32.62 -36.44 -43.13
N THR A 2 31.41 -36.45 -42.57
CA THR A 2 30.53 -35.27 -42.52
C THR A 2 30.45 -34.77 -41.07
N LYS A 3 31.06 -33.62 -40.81
CA LYS A 3 31.24 -33.02 -39.48
C LYS A 3 29.89 -32.51 -38.95
N LYS A 4 29.31 -33.21 -37.97
CA LYS A 4 28.07 -32.77 -37.28
C LYS A 4 28.36 -31.48 -36.51
N ARG A 5 27.71 -30.38 -36.90
CA ARG A 5 27.70 -29.13 -36.14
C ARG A 5 26.82 -29.34 -34.90
N ASN A 6 27.44 -29.39 -33.73
CA ASN A 6 26.74 -29.37 -32.44
C ASN A 6 26.04 -28.02 -32.28
N LEU A 7 24.72 -27.98 -32.49
CA LEU A 7 23.89 -26.89 -31.96
C LEU A 7 23.72 -27.13 -30.46
N ARG A 8 24.58 -26.50 -29.66
CA ARG A 8 24.33 -26.32 -28.23
C ARG A 8 23.14 -25.37 -28.07
N GLY A 9 22.18 -25.75 -27.22
CA GLY A 9 21.03 -24.94 -26.83
C GLY A 9 21.43 -23.61 -26.19
N PRO A 10 20.45 -22.74 -25.85
CA PRO A 10 20.72 -21.36 -25.46
C PRO A 10 21.68 -21.35 -24.28
N GLU A 11 22.90 -20.88 -24.51
CA GLU A 11 23.88 -20.71 -23.45
C GLU A 11 23.28 -19.77 -22.40
N GLN A 12 23.31 -20.21 -21.16
CA GLN A 12 22.64 -19.58 -20.04
C GLN A 12 23.10 -18.13 -19.90
N LEU A 13 22.22 -17.19 -20.22
CA LEU A 13 22.44 -15.77 -19.98
C LEU A 13 22.72 -15.56 -18.49
N SER A 14 23.96 -15.16 -18.16
CA SER A 14 24.32 -14.86 -16.78
C SER A 14 23.54 -13.62 -16.32
N ARG A 15 23.20 -13.54 -15.02
CA ARG A 15 22.47 -12.40 -14.43
C ARG A 15 23.10 -11.05 -14.79
N ARG A 16 24.42 -11.02 -14.95
CA ARG A 16 25.20 -9.84 -15.34
C ARG A 16 24.98 -9.44 -16.80
N GLN A 17 24.84 -10.44 -17.66
CA GLN A 17 24.55 -10.27 -19.09
C GLN A 17 23.08 -9.85 -19.30
N PHE A 18 22.16 -10.38 -18.48
CA PHE A 18 20.77 -9.93 -18.44
C PHE A 18 20.65 -8.45 -18.02
N LEU A 19 21.39 -8.02 -16.99
CA LEU A 19 21.41 -6.61 -16.60
C LEU A 19 22.06 -5.69 -17.64
N GLN A 20 23.08 -6.16 -18.36
CA GLN A 20 23.70 -5.39 -19.44
C GLN A 20 22.76 -5.24 -20.65
N ILE A 21 21.97 -6.26 -20.97
CA ILE A 21 20.97 -6.21 -22.05
C ILE A 21 19.75 -5.39 -21.62
N GLY A 22 19.32 -5.47 -20.36
CA GLY A 22 18.18 -4.70 -19.82
C GLY A 22 18.50 -3.23 -19.53
N GLY A 23 19.76 -2.87 -19.28
CA GLY A 23 20.20 -1.50 -19.01
C GLY A 23 20.33 -0.61 -20.25
N ALA A 24 20.39 -1.19 -21.45
CA ALA A 24 20.50 -0.48 -22.72
C ALA A 24 19.17 -0.56 -23.50
N GLY A 25 18.19 0.21 -23.03
CA GLY A 25 17.17 0.86 -23.84
C GLY A 25 16.51 0.05 -24.96
N LEU A 26 15.43 -0.65 -24.62
CA LEU A 26 14.30 -0.81 -25.54
C LEU A 26 13.01 -0.45 -24.77
N SER A 27 12.44 0.71 -25.13
CA SER A 27 11.03 1.08 -24.90
C SER A 27 10.63 1.79 -23.59
N ALA A 28 11.44 2.74 -23.09
CA ALA A 28 10.93 3.73 -22.12
C ALA A 28 10.04 4.82 -22.77
N ALA A 29 10.13 5.04 -24.09
CA ALA A 29 9.34 6.07 -24.77
C ALA A 29 7.97 5.58 -25.26
N ALA A 30 7.74 4.26 -25.37
CA ALA A 30 6.48 3.72 -25.88
C ALA A 30 5.40 3.57 -24.80
N PHE A 31 5.78 3.47 -23.52
CA PHE A 31 4.81 3.33 -22.43
C PHE A 31 4.18 4.65 -22.00
N MET A 32 4.82 5.79 -22.27
CA MET A 32 4.29 7.11 -21.89
C MET A 32 3.31 7.71 -22.92
N ALA A 33 3.11 7.06 -24.07
CA ALA A 33 2.09 7.44 -25.05
C ALA A 33 0.74 6.70 -24.83
N ALA A 34 0.69 5.70 -23.95
CA ALA A 34 -0.51 4.91 -23.69
C ALA A 34 -1.37 5.43 -22.52
N CYS A 35 -0.92 6.44 -21.77
CA CYS A 35 -1.71 7.06 -20.69
C CYS A 35 -2.53 8.27 -21.15
N ALA A 36 -2.57 8.58 -22.45
CA ALA A 36 -3.50 9.57 -22.98
C ALA A 36 -4.91 8.97 -22.99
N VAL A 37 -5.64 9.17 -21.89
CA VAL A 37 -7.08 8.95 -21.84
C VAL A 37 -7.71 9.91 -22.87
N PRO A 38 -8.50 9.42 -23.84
CA PRO A 38 -9.21 10.31 -24.74
C PRO A 38 -10.14 11.20 -23.91
N ALA A 39 -9.93 12.50 -23.97
CA ALA A 39 -10.84 13.46 -23.35
C ALA A 39 -12.21 13.32 -24.02
N GLU A 40 -13.24 13.01 -23.23
CA GLU A 40 -14.62 13.16 -23.71
C GLU A 40 -14.87 14.61 -24.12
N PRO A 41 -15.60 14.86 -25.23
CA PRO A 41 -15.98 16.21 -25.61
C PRO A 41 -16.89 16.80 -24.52
N GLY A 42 -16.31 17.64 -23.66
CA GLY A 42 -16.97 18.23 -22.50
C GLY A 42 -16.16 18.20 -21.20
N ALA A 43 -15.02 17.50 -21.15
CA ALA A 43 -14.16 17.50 -19.97
C ALA A 43 -13.43 18.84 -19.82
N ALA A 44 -13.88 19.66 -18.87
CA ALA A 44 -13.17 20.85 -18.44
C ALA A 44 -11.79 20.47 -17.85
N PRO A 45 -10.74 21.28 -18.06
CA PRO A 45 -9.47 21.07 -17.38
C PRO A 45 -9.72 21.09 -15.87
N ALA A 46 -9.29 20.04 -15.18
CA ALA A 46 -9.31 20.01 -13.72
C ALA A 46 -8.35 21.09 -13.20
N THR A 47 -8.87 22.29 -13.00
CA THR A 47 -8.25 23.30 -12.17
C THR A 47 -8.23 22.74 -10.75
N GLY A 48 -7.09 22.15 -10.38
CA GLY A 48 -6.81 21.70 -9.03
C GLY A 48 -6.68 22.89 -8.11
N ASP A 49 -7.81 23.45 -7.70
CA ASP A 49 -7.93 24.16 -6.44
C ASP A 49 -8.73 23.23 -5.53
N SER A 50 -8.02 22.34 -4.83
CA SER A 50 -8.62 21.56 -3.76
C SER A 50 -8.85 22.50 -2.60
N THR A 51 -9.93 23.28 -2.68
CA THR A 51 -10.55 23.83 -1.48
C THR A 51 -10.80 22.64 -0.57
N ALA A 52 -10.21 22.66 0.62
CA ALA A 52 -10.42 21.61 1.60
C ALA A 52 -11.92 21.56 1.91
N SER A 53 -12.62 20.64 1.26
CA SER A 53 -14.03 20.40 1.52
C SER A 53 -14.16 20.01 2.98
N GLU A 54 -15.14 20.56 3.68
CA GLU A 54 -15.41 20.17 5.06
C GLU A 54 -15.56 18.64 5.13
N PRO A 55 -14.96 17.97 6.12
CA PRO A 55 -15.04 16.53 6.23
C PRO A 55 -16.51 16.12 6.35
N THR A 56 -17.02 15.42 5.34
CA THR A 56 -18.35 14.84 5.38
C THR A 56 -18.39 13.77 6.46
N SER A 57 -19.25 13.97 7.47
CA SER A 57 -19.46 12.97 8.51
C SER A 57 -20.15 11.73 7.92
N GLY A 58 -19.67 10.55 8.32
CA GLY A 58 -20.20 9.27 7.88
C GLY A 58 -19.52 8.72 6.61
N GLY A 59 -19.97 7.55 6.17
CA GLY A 59 -19.35 6.79 5.09
C GLY A 59 -18.96 5.38 5.52
N THR A 60 -18.48 4.57 4.58
CA THR A 60 -18.00 3.21 4.85
C THR A 60 -16.56 3.09 4.41
N LEU A 61 -15.68 2.79 5.38
CA LEU A 61 -14.28 2.50 5.14
C LEU A 61 -14.10 1.00 4.94
N HIS A 62 -13.56 0.59 3.79
CA HIS A 62 -13.22 -0.80 3.50
C HIS A 62 -11.70 -1.00 3.65
N LEU A 63 -11.29 -1.89 4.54
CA LEU A 63 -9.88 -2.16 4.86
C LEU A 63 -9.53 -3.63 4.54
N MET A 64 -8.28 -3.87 4.10
CA MET A 64 -7.74 -5.21 3.90
C MET A 64 -6.77 -5.57 5.04
N GLY A 65 -7.06 -6.65 5.76
CA GLY A 65 -6.13 -7.25 6.73
C GLY A 65 -5.14 -8.18 6.04
N HIS A 66 -3.91 -8.26 6.57
CA HIS A 66 -2.90 -9.21 6.09
C HIS A 66 -3.15 -10.66 6.56
N GLN A 67 -3.86 -10.85 7.67
CA GLN A 67 -4.18 -12.16 8.25
C GLN A 67 -5.62 -12.21 8.77
N GLU A 68 -6.11 -13.42 8.99
CA GLU A 68 -7.36 -13.70 9.71
C GLU A 68 -7.28 -13.33 11.20
N VAL A 69 -8.45 -13.11 11.81
CA VAL A 69 -8.59 -12.79 13.23
C VAL A 69 -9.02 -14.04 14.00
N ALA A 70 -8.20 -14.51 14.94
CA ALA A 70 -8.46 -15.73 15.71
C ALA A 70 -9.45 -15.54 16.87
N GLY A 71 -9.55 -14.32 17.39
CA GLY A 71 -10.41 -13.96 18.51
C GLY A 71 -10.56 -12.44 18.63
N LEU A 72 -11.48 -12.01 19.50
CA LEU A 72 -11.73 -10.58 19.79
C LEU A 72 -11.68 -10.31 21.29
N SER A 73 -11.08 -11.21 22.08
CA SER A 73 -10.89 -10.95 23.50
C SER A 73 -9.88 -9.82 23.67
N PRO A 74 -10.10 -8.85 24.56
CA PRO A 74 -9.11 -7.82 24.86
C PRO A 74 -7.79 -8.40 25.41
N ASP A 75 -7.83 -9.62 25.95
CA ASP A 75 -6.65 -10.34 26.44
C ASP A 75 -5.84 -11.01 25.31
N ASP A 76 -6.39 -11.09 24.09
CA ASP A 76 -5.69 -11.66 22.95
C ASP A 76 -4.55 -10.72 22.54
N THR A 77 -3.32 -11.17 22.80
CA THR A 77 -2.15 -10.29 22.84
C THR A 77 -1.41 -10.27 21.50
N GLY A 78 -1.17 -9.07 20.94
CA GLY A 78 -0.15 -8.86 19.90
C GLY A 78 -0.47 -7.79 18.85
N PRO A 79 0.53 -7.04 18.35
CA PRO A 79 0.35 -6.02 17.32
C PRO A 79 0.04 -6.66 15.96
N SER A 80 -1.25 -6.82 15.67
CA SER A 80 -1.76 -7.53 14.50
C SER A 80 -3.06 -6.90 14.00
N VAL A 81 -3.59 -7.37 12.88
CA VAL A 81 -4.94 -7.00 12.40
C VAL A 81 -5.98 -7.20 13.50
N GLN A 82 -5.81 -8.23 14.34
CA GLN A 82 -6.67 -8.51 15.50
C GLN A 82 -6.66 -7.36 16.52
N ALA A 83 -5.51 -6.77 16.85
CA ALA A 83 -5.46 -5.64 17.78
C ALA A 83 -6.21 -4.41 17.23
N THR A 84 -6.14 -4.15 15.93
CA THR A 84 -6.91 -3.06 15.29
C THR A 84 -8.41 -3.29 15.41
N MET A 85 -8.87 -4.53 15.21
CA MET A 85 -10.30 -4.86 15.37
C MET A 85 -10.73 -4.77 16.83
N ILE A 86 -9.93 -5.26 17.78
CA ILE A 86 -10.20 -5.17 19.21
C ILE A 86 -10.35 -3.72 19.66
N LEU A 87 -9.42 -2.84 19.27
CA LEU A 87 -9.46 -1.41 19.61
C LEU A 87 -10.60 -0.65 18.90
N ALA A 88 -11.16 -1.20 17.81
CA ALA A 88 -12.33 -0.63 17.17
C ALA A 88 -13.64 -0.93 17.90
N ILE A 89 -13.67 -1.94 18.79
CA ILE A 89 -14.86 -2.34 19.56
C ILE A 89 -14.69 -2.18 21.08
N HIS A 90 -13.46 -2.09 21.58
CA HIS A 90 -13.14 -1.87 22.99
C HIS A 90 -12.35 -0.57 23.16
N ASN A 91 -12.83 0.29 24.07
CA ASN A 91 -12.13 1.52 24.43
C ASN A 91 -11.22 1.27 25.64
N SER A 92 -9.99 1.78 25.60
CA SER A 92 -9.05 1.74 26.72
C SER A 92 -9.21 2.95 27.65
N LEU A 93 -8.56 2.91 28.83
CA LEU A 93 -8.50 4.08 29.72
C LEU A 93 -7.73 5.24 29.08
N LEU A 94 -6.60 4.91 28.47
CA LEU A 94 -5.70 5.83 27.77
C LEU A 94 -5.41 5.27 26.37
N MET A 95 -5.29 6.14 25.37
CA MET A 95 -4.93 5.76 24.00
C MET A 95 -3.96 6.80 23.41
N ALA A 96 -3.07 6.34 22.55
CA ALA A 96 -2.19 7.23 21.81
C ALA A 96 -2.96 7.90 20.66
N ASP A 97 -2.84 9.21 20.54
CA ASP A 97 -3.33 9.95 19.37
C ASP A 97 -2.42 9.74 18.14
N LYS A 98 -2.78 10.29 16.99
CA LYS A 98 -2.00 10.30 15.73
C LYS A 98 -0.55 10.78 15.90
N ASP A 99 -0.30 11.63 16.89
CA ASP A 99 1.04 12.17 17.21
C ASP A 99 1.77 11.31 18.26
N LEU A 100 1.24 10.12 18.57
CA LEU A 100 1.73 9.18 19.58
C LEU A 100 1.77 9.75 21.01
N VAL A 101 0.96 10.78 21.27
CA VAL A 101 0.78 11.34 22.62
C VAL A 101 -0.33 10.57 23.34
N THR A 102 -0.05 10.12 24.56
CA THR A 102 -1.04 9.43 25.39
C THR A 102 -2.12 10.40 25.86
N GLN A 103 -3.35 10.12 25.47
CA GLN A 103 -4.54 10.90 25.81
C GLN A 103 -5.54 10.05 26.62
N PRO A 104 -6.30 10.67 27.53
CA PRO A 104 -7.43 10.01 28.18
C PRO A 104 -8.54 9.70 27.18
N GLN A 105 -9.08 8.49 27.25
CA GLN A 105 -10.25 8.02 26.48
C GLN A 105 -11.44 7.83 27.43
N LEU A 106 -11.36 6.80 28.29
CA LEU A 106 -12.34 6.55 29.34
C LEU A 106 -11.91 7.08 30.72
N ALA A 107 -10.62 7.36 30.90
CA ALA A 107 -10.12 7.96 32.14
C ALA A 107 -10.46 9.46 32.19
N GLU A 108 -10.83 9.98 33.36
CA GLU A 108 -11.04 11.43 33.56
C GLU A 108 -9.70 12.18 33.68
N SER A 109 -8.71 11.55 34.30
CA SER A 109 -7.36 12.09 34.48
C SER A 109 -6.35 10.95 34.67
N TYR A 110 -5.07 11.23 34.48
CA TYR A 110 -3.98 10.32 34.81
C TYR A 110 -2.78 11.11 35.33
N GLU A 111 -2.01 10.48 36.22
CA GLU A 111 -0.76 11.02 36.75
C GLU A 111 0.38 10.08 36.35
N VAL A 112 1.55 10.66 36.04
CA VAL A 112 2.76 9.91 35.70
C VAL A 112 3.78 10.18 36.81
N ALA A 113 4.28 9.12 37.42
CA ALA A 113 5.31 9.18 38.46
C ALA A 113 6.71 9.43 37.89
#